data_AF-A0A9Q8WKC0-F1
#
_entry.id   AF-A0A9Q8WKC0-F1
#
_cell.length_a   1.000
_cell.length_b   1.000
_cell.length_c   1.000
_cell.angle_alpha   90.00
_cell.angle_beta   90.00
_cell.angle_gamma   90.00
#
_symmetry.space_group_name_H-M   'P 1'
#
loop_
_entity.id
_entity.type
_entity.pdbx_description
1 polymer ?
#
loop_
_entity_poly.entity_id
_entity_poly.type
_entity_poly.pdbx_seq_one_letter_code
_entity_poly.pdbx_strand_id
1 'polypeptide(L)'
;MALTVKQLNADASFLLTFEPIVPESLPGIAPRPFRILMDPWITGPSTIFHSILSTATHKECPCVCSLQHLPEPDLVIISQHKSDHCNEATLRQLPASGTRTLILAEPAAAKVIRSWKYFDKDKVFAIPRWEDPQATGKQTVIRVKVPPFFPGGEPGEVTVAFIPQRRDFKGLHAAIGITYRPPPTWPRFPHLMTPPRTPVSLRTTASASSLRLGSGSHHHHQKTKNSSAYLSLPTPPETPPSSRSLRSVRSAASITPDARDRRAVSLIFSPHGISYRCLEKYAHTHLKAEAALPLTALLHCFDTVSNPWWLGGNISAGMPAGQETAAALGARAWVSTHDGDKDVRGLVTKMLRTKKYTQKQVTHHSSSSSSSGERKRGDRLDRERASDQDKRDKAKGSKSTDVLVLGVGEEVAMTREGVWNVEPGAGVLSSPPPSSSSSLSKSLLGNGKGLKGRARGRGLPPVDTTAKYGPR
;
A
#
# COMPACT_ATOMS: atom_id res chain seq x y z
N MET A 1 2.95 2.79 -15.12
CA MET A 1 3.41 2.19 -13.85
C MET A 1 2.37 1.17 -13.41
N ALA A 2 2.81 0.05 -12.85
CA ALA A 2 1.99 -1.03 -12.34
C ALA A 2 2.10 -1.10 -10.81
N LEU A 3 1.04 -1.59 -10.18
CA LEU A 3 0.96 -1.95 -8.76
C LEU A 3 0.59 -3.43 -8.69
N THR A 4 1.43 -4.22 -8.04
CA THR A 4 1.10 -5.60 -7.66
C THR A 4 0.79 -5.64 -6.18
N VAL A 5 -0.36 -6.20 -5.82
CA VAL A 5 -0.81 -6.42 -4.44
C VAL A 5 -0.78 -7.92 -4.17
N LYS A 6 0.09 -8.36 -3.26
CA LYS A 6 0.19 -9.75 -2.82
C LYS A 6 -0.29 -9.91 -1.39
N GLN A 7 -1.20 -10.86 -1.15
CA GLN A 7 -1.69 -11.17 0.19
C GLN A 7 -0.76 -12.18 0.88
N LEU A 8 -0.20 -11.81 2.02
CA LEU A 8 0.81 -12.61 2.72
C LEU A 8 0.21 -13.53 3.79
N ASN A 9 -0.91 -13.13 4.38
CA ASN A 9 -1.67 -13.91 5.34
C ASN A 9 -3.17 -13.70 5.13
N ALA A 10 -4.02 -14.43 5.86
CA ALA A 10 -5.48 -14.32 5.76
C ALA A 10 -6.04 -13.03 6.40
N ASP A 11 -5.18 -12.10 6.83
CA ASP A 11 -5.56 -10.95 7.63
C ASP A 11 -5.31 -9.63 6.86
N ALA A 12 -4.34 -8.84 7.30
CA ALA A 12 -4.05 -7.52 6.75
C ALA A 12 -2.60 -7.34 6.27
N SER A 13 -1.82 -8.44 6.14
CA SER A 13 -0.43 -8.36 5.68
C SER A 13 -0.34 -8.43 4.16
N PHE A 14 0.19 -7.37 3.55
CA PHE A 14 0.33 -7.27 2.09
C PHE A 14 1.75 -6.85 1.69
N LEU A 15 2.24 -7.40 0.59
CA LEU A 15 3.39 -6.86 -0.13
C LEU A 15 2.88 -6.08 -1.34
N LEU A 16 3.15 -4.78 -1.36
CA LEU A 16 2.87 -3.88 -2.47
C LEU A 16 4.14 -3.69 -3.28
N THR A 17 4.08 -3.96 -4.59
CA THR A 17 5.22 -3.75 -5.50
C THR A 17 4.82 -2.75 -6.57
N PHE A 18 5.52 -1.61 -6.61
CA PHE A 18 5.31 -0.56 -7.60
C PHE A 18 6.40 -0.63 -8.66
N GLU A 19 6.00 -0.80 -9.92
CA GLU A 19 6.92 -0.98 -11.04
C GLU A 19 6.69 0.10 -12.10
N PRO A 20 7.72 0.86 -12.49
CA PRO A 20 7.64 1.72 -13.66
C PRO A 20 7.40 0.88 -14.93
N ILE A 21 6.50 1.32 -15.80
CA ILE A 21 6.33 0.72 -17.12
C ILE A 21 7.21 1.55 -18.05
N VAL A 22 8.39 1.02 -18.38
CA VAL A 22 9.37 1.68 -19.26
C VAL A 22 9.23 1.09 -20.67
N PRO A 23 9.18 1.90 -21.74
CA PRO A 23 9.25 1.38 -23.09
C PRO A 23 10.53 0.56 -23.29
N GLU A 24 10.42 -0.59 -23.94
CA GLU A 24 11.43 -1.66 -24.07
C GLU A 24 12.75 -1.24 -24.76
N SER A 25 12.88 0.02 -25.20
CA SER A 25 13.90 0.49 -26.13
C SER A 25 15.01 1.37 -25.55
N LEU A 26 15.24 1.38 -24.23
CA LEU A 26 16.32 2.15 -23.62
C LEU A 26 17.41 1.25 -23.00
N PRO A 27 18.53 0.99 -23.73
CA PRO A 27 19.65 0.21 -23.21
C PRO A 27 20.21 0.82 -21.93
N GLY A 28 20.40 -0.01 -20.90
CA GLY A 28 20.98 0.40 -19.61
C GLY A 28 19.98 0.92 -18.56
N ILE A 29 18.69 0.97 -18.86
CA ILE A 29 17.65 1.26 -17.85
C ILE A 29 17.13 -0.05 -17.25
N ALA A 30 17.48 -0.32 -16.00
CA ALA A 30 16.88 -1.40 -15.21
C ALA A 30 15.86 -0.78 -14.23
N PRO A 31 14.55 -0.83 -14.51
CA PRO A 31 13.56 -0.32 -13.57
C PRO A 31 13.60 -1.15 -12.28
N ARG A 32 13.99 -0.53 -11.17
CA ARG A 32 13.94 -1.17 -9.86
C ARG A 32 12.53 -1.02 -9.28
N PRO A 33 11.87 -2.11 -8.87
CA PRO A 33 10.61 -2.03 -8.16
C PRO A 33 10.77 -1.31 -6.82
N PHE A 34 9.78 -0.50 -6.46
CA PHE A 34 9.66 0.07 -5.11
C PHE A 34 8.69 -0.79 -4.30
N ARG A 35 9.14 -1.32 -3.16
CA ARG A 35 8.40 -2.33 -2.40
C ARG A 35 7.96 -1.81 -1.03
N ILE A 36 6.67 -1.94 -0.73
CA ILE A 36 6.09 -1.57 0.56
C ILE A 36 5.49 -2.80 1.21
N LEU A 37 5.94 -3.12 2.42
CA LEU A 37 5.38 -4.18 3.25
C LEU A 37 4.39 -3.59 4.25
N MET A 38 3.11 -3.96 4.14
CA MET A 38 2.03 -3.46 4.98
C MET A 38 1.75 -4.44 6.12
N ASP A 39 1.67 -3.94 7.35
CA ASP A 39 1.22 -4.66 8.56
C ASP A 39 1.71 -6.13 8.64
N PRO A 40 3.03 -6.39 8.59
CA PRO A 40 3.53 -7.75 8.47
C PRO A 40 3.31 -8.55 9.76
N TRP A 41 2.55 -9.63 9.64
CA TRP A 41 2.38 -10.66 10.64
C TRP A 41 2.58 -12.03 10.00
N ILE A 42 3.84 -12.49 10.05
CA ILE A 42 4.34 -13.72 9.40
C ILE A 42 4.65 -14.80 10.44
N THR A 43 5.20 -14.41 11.58
CA THR A 43 5.49 -15.33 12.68
C THR A 43 5.07 -14.73 14.02
N GLY A 44 5.04 -15.59 15.03
CA GLY A 44 4.69 -15.22 16.39
C GLY A 44 3.18 -15.15 16.63
N PRO A 45 2.75 -15.31 17.89
CA PRO A 45 1.34 -15.20 18.24
C PRO A 45 0.85 -13.75 18.08
N SER A 46 -0.45 -13.58 17.80
CA SER A 46 -1.14 -12.31 18.03
C SER A 46 -2.11 -12.47 19.18
N THR A 47 -2.01 -11.58 20.16
CA THR A 47 -3.02 -11.45 21.21
C THR A 47 -3.97 -10.36 20.75
N ILE A 48 -5.11 -10.74 20.15
CA ILE A 48 -6.07 -9.77 19.67
C ILE A 48 -6.69 -9.10 20.90
N PHE A 49 -6.28 -7.86 21.15
CA PHE A 49 -6.80 -7.04 22.25
C PHE A 49 -8.16 -6.43 21.91
N HIS A 50 -9.11 -7.25 21.42
CA HIS A 50 -10.51 -6.91 21.32
C HIS A 50 -11.26 -7.46 22.53
N SER A 51 -11.15 -6.66 23.60
CA SER A 51 -11.84 -6.70 24.90
C SER A 51 -11.97 -8.07 25.57
N ILE A 52 -10.87 -8.49 26.21
CA ILE A 52 -10.78 -9.52 27.26
C ILE A 52 -10.46 -10.93 26.71
N LEU A 53 -9.17 -11.15 26.44
CA LEU A 53 -8.53 -12.47 26.28
C LEU A 53 -9.09 -13.36 25.14
N SER A 54 -8.78 -13.01 23.89
CA SER A 54 -8.79 -13.99 22.80
C SER A 54 -7.40 -14.08 22.17
N THR A 55 -6.79 -15.25 22.27
CA THR A 55 -5.62 -15.61 21.45
C THR A 55 -6.15 -16.07 20.11
N ALA A 56 -5.86 -15.32 19.04
CA ALA A 56 -6.12 -15.80 17.69
C ALA A 56 -4.84 -16.40 17.13
N THR A 57 -4.89 -17.69 16.84
CA THR A 57 -3.86 -18.34 16.01
C THR A 57 -4.30 -18.28 14.56
N HIS A 58 -3.35 -18.13 13.65
CA HIS A 58 -3.60 -18.26 12.22
C HIS A 58 -4.39 -19.53 11.93
N LYS A 59 -5.61 -19.41 11.38
CA LYS A 59 -6.34 -20.56 10.84
C LYS A 59 -5.68 -21.05 9.56
N GLU A 60 -5.13 -20.12 8.79
CA GLU A 60 -4.28 -20.34 7.62
C GLU A 60 -2.90 -19.71 7.83
N CYS A 61 -1.84 -20.52 7.68
CA CYS A 61 -0.47 -20.06 7.79
C CYS A 61 -0.18 -19.00 6.72
N PRO A 62 0.65 -17.98 7.02
CA PRO A 62 1.16 -17.06 6.01
C PRO A 62 1.84 -17.81 4.86
N CYS A 63 1.83 -17.23 3.65
CA CYS A 63 2.43 -17.88 2.46
C CYS A 63 3.96 -17.96 2.51
N VAL A 64 4.59 -17.33 3.51
CA VAL A 64 6.02 -17.38 3.79
C VAL A 64 6.25 -17.64 5.27
N CYS A 65 7.35 -18.30 5.62
CA CYS A 65 7.69 -18.58 7.02
C CYS A 65 8.58 -17.51 7.67
N SER A 66 9.10 -16.56 6.88
CA SER A 66 10.04 -15.52 7.32
C SER A 66 10.09 -14.39 6.29
N LEU A 67 10.37 -13.17 6.75
CA LEU A 67 10.60 -12.00 5.90
C LEU A 67 11.81 -12.17 4.96
N GLN A 68 12.74 -13.09 5.28
CA GLN A 68 13.88 -13.41 4.42
C GLN A 68 13.47 -14.07 3.10
N HIS A 69 12.30 -14.70 3.05
CA HIS A 69 11.75 -15.28 1.82
C HIS A 69 11.03 -14.24 0.94
N LEU A 70 10.90 -13.00 1.42
CA LEU A 70 10.38 -11.90 0.64
C LEU A 70 11.53 -11.04 0.11
N PRO A 71 11.34 -10.41 -1.04
CA PRO A 71 12.28 -9.37 -1.46
C PRO A 71 12.38 -8.26 -0.41
N GLU A 72 13.59 -7.72 -0.20
CA GLU A 72 13.82 -6.66 0.77
C GLU A 72 12.95 -5.41 0.46
N PRO A 73 12.06 -5.00 1.38
CA PRO A 73 11.19 -3.85 1.18
C PRO A 73 11.94 -2.52 1.31
N ASP A 74 11.52 -1.52 0.54
CA ASP A 74 11.96 -0.12 0.69
C ASP A 74 11.31 0.52 1.94
N LEU A 75 10.03 0.21 2.15
CA LEU A 75 9.26 0.71 3.28
C LEU A 75 8.50 -0.43 3.96
N VAL A 76 8.39 -0.35 5.28
CA VAL A 76 7.42 -1.11 6.07
C VAL A 76 6.44 -0.11 6.65
N ILE A 77 5.14 -0.32 6.44
CA ILE A 77 4.10 0.56 6.97
C ILE A 77 3.25 -0.19 7.99
N ILE A 78 3.12 0.39 9.18
CA ILE A 78 2.28 -0.13 10.26
C ILE A 78 1.09 0.79 10.49
N SER A 79 -0.11 0.31 10.17
CA SER A 79 -1.35 1.09 10.19
C SER A 79 -1.93 1.27 11.59
N GLN A 80 -1.67 0.33 12.51
CA GLN A 80 -2.16 0.38 13.90
C GLN A 80 -1.27 -0.42 14.86
N HIS A 81 -1.34 -0.09 16.15
CA HIS A 81 -0.50 -0.69 17.22
C HIS A 81 -0.95 -2.08 17.72
N LYS A 82 -2.01 -2.66 17.16
CA LYS A 82 -2.50 -3.99 17.57
C LYS A 82 -1.56 -5.08 17.06
N SER A 83 -1.37 -6.17 17.80
CA SER A 83 -0.31 -7.16 17.51
C SER A 83 -0.51 -7.96 16.23
N ASP A 84 -1.71 -7.99 15.68
CA ASP A 84 -2.09 -8.55 14.38
C ASP A 84 -1.68 -7.64 13.20
N HIS A 85 -1.23 -6.42 13.48
CA HIS A 85 -0.69 -5.46 12.50
C HIS A 85 0.74 -5.02 12.83
N CYS A 86 1.02 -4.79 14.11
CA CYS A 86 2.30 -4.39 14.68
C CYS A 86 2.93 -5.58 15.42
N ASN A 87 3.35 -6.59 14.66
CA ASN A 87 3.87 -7.83 15.24
C ASN A 87 5.38 -7.73 15.51
N GLU A 88 5.78 -7.81 16.78
CA GLU A 88 7.18 -7.68 17.21
C GLU A 88 8.07 -8.81 16.67
N ALA A 89 7.61 -10.07 16.75
CA ALA A 89 8.37 -11.23 16.32
C ALA A 89 8.66 -11.19 14.81
N THR A 90 7.69 -10.72 14.01
CA THR A 90 7.84 -10.53 12.58
C THR A 90 8.77 -9.36 12.28
N LEU A 91 8.56 -8.19 12.90
CA LEU A 91 9.36 -7.00 12.62
C LEU A 91 10.82 -7.16 13.02
N ARG A 92 11.12 -7.85 14.13
CA ARG A 92 12.50 -8.12 14.57
C ARG A 92 13.31 -9.00 13.59
N GLN A 93 12.68 -9.61 12.59
CA GLN A 93 13.41 -10.30 11.50
C GLN A 93 14.11 -9.31 10.56
N LEU A 94 13.68 -8.05 10.53
CA LEU A 94 14.37 -6.98 9.81
C LEU A 94 15.66 -6.62 10.56
N PRO A 95 16.75 -6.28 9.86
CA PRO A 95 17.96 -5.80 10.53
C PRO A 95 17.69 -4.53 11.35
N ALA A 96 18.27 -4.45 12.55
CA ALA A 96 18.14 -3.31 13.46
C ALA A 96 18.59 -1.98 12.82
N SER A 97 19.62 -2.05 11.98
CA SER A 97 20.31 -0.91 11.36
C SER A 97 20.93 -1.30 10.02
N GLY A 98 21.55 -0.35 9.32
CA GLY A 98 22.39 -0.63 8.14
C GLY A 98 21.66 -1.01 6.85
N THR A 99 20.32 -1.04 6.84
CA THR A 99 19.53 -1.26 5.62
C THR A 99 18.78 -0.01 5.18
N ARG A 100 18.41 0.02 3.89
CA ARG A 100 17.60 1.09 3.29
C ARG A 100 16.13 1.08 3.76
N THR A 101 15.67 -0.02 4.34
CA THR A 101 14.28 -0.20 4.77
C THR A 101 13.93 0.76 5.91
N LEU A 102 12.94 1.62 5.68
CA LEU A 102 12.38 2.49 6.71
C LEU A 102 11.06 1.93 7.23
N ILE A 103 10.78 2.12 8.52
CA ILE A 103 9.52 1.76 9.15
C ILE A 103 8.73 3.05 9.38
N LEU A 104 7.61 3.20 8.66
CA LEU A 104 6.64 4.26 8.87
C LEU A 104 5.46 3.68 9.64
N ALA A 105 5.04 4.31 10.73
CA ALA A 105 4.00 3.75 11.57
C ALA A 105 3.02 4.83 12.06
N GLU A 106 1.77 4.44 12.27
CA GLU A 106 0.82 5.21 13.06
C GLU A 106 1.43 5.64 14.41
N PRO A 107 1.13 6.82 14.96
CA PRO A 107 1.86 7.35 16.11
C PRO A 107 1.93 6.45 17.34
N ALA A 108 0.87 5.70 17.68
CA ALA A 108 0.91 4.73 18.78
C ALA A 108 1.76 3.50 18.41
N ALA A 109 1.63 2.96 17.20
CA ALA A 109 2.46 1.85 16.71
C ALA A 109 3.95 2.23 16.72
N ALA A 110 4.31 3.44 16.28
CA ALA A 110 5.69 3.94 16.32
C ALA A 110 6.25 3.97 17.74
N LYS A 111 5.43 4.34 18.74
CA LYS A 111 5.83 4.32 20.15
C LYS A 111 6.08 2.90 20.65
N VAL A 112 5.21 1.95 20.30
CA VAL A 112 5.37 0.53 20.63
C VAL A 112 6.65 -0.02 20.02
N ILE A 113 6.87 0.18 18.72
CA ILE A 113 8.07 -0.31 18.02
C ILE A 113 9.36 0.25 18.64
N ARG A 114 9.38 1.54 18.99
CA ARG A 114 10.52 2.18 19.65
C ARG A 114 10.75 1.64 21.07
N SER A 115 9.70 1.22 21.77
CA SER A 115 9.80 0.65 23.12
C SER A 115 10.52 -0.70 23.15
N TRP A 116 10.54 -1.42 22.02
CA TRP A 116 11.27 -2.67 21.87
C TRP A 116 12.80 -2.50 21.93
N LYS A 117 13.29 -1.25 21.78
CA LYS A 117 14.72 -0.88 21.81
C LYS A 117 15.58 -1.75 20.87
N TYR A 118 15.00 -2.18 19.77
CA TYR A 118 15.65 -3.05 18.79
C TYR A 118 16.17 -2.26 17.58
N PHE A 119 15.35 -1.35 17.03
CA PHE A 119 15.72 -0.56 15.85
C PHE A 119 16.41 0.76 16.21
N ASP A 120 17.28 1.22 15.31
CA ASP A 120 17.87 2.56 15.40
C ASP A 120 16.82 3.66 15.31
N LYS A 121 17.11 4.81 15.93
CA LYS A 121 16.17 5.94 16.06
C LYS A 121 15.74 6.52 14.72
N ASP A 122 16.60 6.44 13.71
CA ASP A 122 16.40 6.91 12.34
C ASP A 122 15.80 5.84 11.41
N LYS A 123 15.42 4.68 11.94
CA LYS A 123 14.71 3.64 11.18
C LYS A 123 13.19 3.71 11.33
N VAL A 124 12.69 4.22 12.47
CA VAL A 124 11.26 4.21 12.82
C VAL A 124 10.69 5.62 12.89
N PHE A 125 9.78 5.95 11.98
CA PHE A 125 9.12 7.26 11.88
C PHE A 125 7.62 7.15 12.16
N ALA A 126 7.11 8.08 12.96
CA ALA A 126 5.68 8.24 13.13
C ALA A 126 5.12 9.03 11.95
N ILE A 127 4.07 8.51 11.31
CA ILE A 127 3.33 9.23 10.28
C ILE A 127 2.43 10.25 10.99
N PRO A 128 2.56 11.56 10.71
CA PRO A 128 1.71 12.56 11.32
C PRO A 128 0.25 12.33 10.92
N ARG A 129 -0.68 12.69 11.80
CA ARG A 129 -2.11 12.70 11.47
C ARG A 129 -2.31 13.67 10.30
N TRP A 130 -3.03 13.21 9.28
CA TRP A 130 -3.31 14.02 8.13
C TRP A 130 -4.27 15.14 8.49
N GLU A 131 -3.88 16.35 8.12
CA GLU A 131 -4.65 17.58 8.27
C GLU A 131 -4.79 18.23 6.90
N ASP A 132 -5.92 18.91 6.73
CA ASP A 132 -6.23 19.59 5.49
C ASP A 132 -5.24 20.76 5.27
N PRO A 133 -4.39 20.72 4.23
CA PRO A 133 -3.39 21.76 4.01
C PRO A 133 -4.02 23.12 3.71
N GLN A 134 -5.27 23.15 3.24
CA GLN A 134 -5.99 24.41 3.05
C GLN A 134 -6.44 25.03 4.38
N ALA A 135 -6.61 24.22 5.42
CA ALA A 135 -6.99 24.69 6.75
C ALA A 135 -5.76 25.06 7.60
N THR A 136 -4.65 24.33 7.46
CA THR A 136 -3.48 24.46 8.35
C THR A 136 -2.29 25.15 7.69
N GLY A 137 -2.29 25.30 6.37
CA GLY A 137 -1.15 25.78 5.59
C GLY A 137 0.04 24.81 5.56
N LYS A 138 -0.10 23.60 6.11
CA LYS A 138 0.99 22.62 6.25
C LYS A 138 0.63 21.31 5.57
N GLN A 139 1.59 20.73 4.86
CA GLN A 139 1.48 19.40 4.28
C GLN A 139 1.84 18.34 5.34
N THR A 140 0.88 17.53 5.75
CA THR A 140 1.03 16.45 6.75
C THR A 140 1.12 15.09 6.06
N VAL A 141 2.08 14.94 5.16
CA VAL A 141 2.37 13.69 4.44
C VAL A 141 3.88 13.43 4.49
N ILE A 142 4.27 12.16 4.59
CA ILE A 142 5.68 11.76 4.46
C ILE A 142 5.98 11.58 2.98
N ARG A 143 7.06 12.20 2.49
CA ARG A 143 7.56 12.06 1.11
C ARG A 143 8.86 11.26 1.11
N VAL A 144 8.84 10.12 0.45
CA VAL A 144 9.97 9.20 0.30
C VAL A 144 10.44 9.24 -1.15
N LYS A 145 11.75 9.45 -1.35
CA LYS A 145 12.33 9.48 -2.69
C LYS A 145 12.45 8.08 -3.28
N VAL A 146 12.02 7.91 -4.52
CA VAL A 146 12.28 6.70 -5.31
C VAL A 146 13.56 6.93 -6.10
N PRO A 147 14.58 6.05 -6.02
CA PRO A 147 15.84 6.24 -6.73
C PRO A 147 15.64 6.43 -8.24
N PRO A 148 16.41 7.32 -8.89
CA PRO A 148 16.31 7.55 -10.33
C PRO A 148 16.77 6.33 -11.14
N PHE A 149 16.36 6.28 -12.42
CA PHE A 149 16.78 5.22 -13.34
C PHE A 149 18.27 5.23 -13.66
N PHE A 150 18.90 6.40 -13.62
CA PHE A 150 20.30 6.61 -13.92
C PHE A 150 20.95 7.51 -12.86
N PRO A 151 22.26 7.35 -12.59
CA PRO A 151 22.99 8.24 -11.70
C PRO A 151 22.82 9.71 -12.09
N GLY A 152 22.48 10.56 -11.12
CA GLY A 152 22.24 12.00 -11.36
C GLY A 152 20.87 12.34 -11.96
N GLY A 153 20.00 11.35 -12.20
CA GLY A 153 18.63 11.59 -12.63
C GLY A 153 17.72 12.12 -11.52
N GLU A 154 16.57 12.66 -11.93
CA GLU A 154 15.52 13.09 -11.00
C GLU A 154 14.87 11.89 -10.30
N PRO A 155 14.67 11.92 -8.97
CA PRO A 155 14.03 10.84 -8.26
C PRO A 155 12.53 10.79 -8.55
N GLY A 156 11.94 9.61 -8.41
CA GLY A 156 10.50 9.47 -8.25
C GLY A 156 10.08 9.76 -6.80
N GLU A 157 8.81 9.52 -6.49
CA GLU A 157 8.26 9.88 -5.19
C GLU A 157 7.17 8.91 -4.73
N VAL A 158 7.20 8.58 -3.43
CA VAL A 158 6.10 7.96 -2.71
C VAL A 158 5.62 8.91 -1.63
N THR A 159 4.32 9.16 -1.57
CA THR A 159 3.72 9.88 -0.44
C THR A 159 2.93 8.92 0.44
N VAL A 160 3.02 9.10 1.77
CA VAL A 160 2.32 8.30 2.76
C VAL A 160 1.60 9.23 3.75
N ALA A 161 0.30 9.02 3.93
CA ALA A 161 -0.56 9.81 4.81
C ALA A 161 -1.31 8.89 5.80
N PHE A 162 -1.40 9.30 7.06
CA PHE A 162 -2.21 8.61 8.07
C PHE A 162 -3.50 9.39 8.33
N ILE A 163 -4.66 8.80 8.02
CA ILE A 163 -5.96 9.46 8.03
C ILE A 163 -6.83 8.79 9.10
N PRO A 164 -6.89 9.34 10.32
CA PRO A 164 -7.66 8.75 11.41
C PRO A 164 -9.16 9.04 11.26
N GLN A 165 -10.01 8.07 11.62
CA GLN A 165 -11.44 8.32 11.73
C GLN A 165 -11.76 9.24 12.92
N ARG A 166 -12.73 10.14 12.72
CA ARG A 166 -13.24 10.98 13.81
C ARG A 166 -14.00 10.12 14.81
N ARG A 167 -13.81 10.40 16.11
CA ARG A 167 -14.50 9.73 17.23
C ARG A 167 -14.24 8.21 17.30
N ASP A 168 -13.07 7.78 16.82
CA ASP A 168 -12.61 6.40 17.00
C ASP A 168 -11.70 6.30 18.25
N PHE A 169 -12.32 6.01 19.39
CA PHE A 169 -11.61 5.90 20.67
C PHE A 169 -10.71 4.67 20.77
N LYS A 170 -10.94 3.63 19.95
CA LYS A 170 -10.17 2.39 19.98
C LYS A 170 -8.97 2.42 19.03
N GLY A 171 -8.95 3.35 18.09
CA GLY A 171 -7.89 3.48 17.09
C GLY A 171 -7.84 2.29 16.13
N LEU A 172 -9.00 1.84 15.67
CA LEU A 172 -9.16 0.75 14.69
C LEU A 172 -9.49 1.28 13.30
N HIS A 173 -10.28 2.35 13.25
CA HIS A 173 -10.73 2.95 12.01
C HIS A 173 -9.78 4.06 11.62
N ALA A 174 -8.85 3.72 10.75
CA ALA A 174 -7.98 4.68 10.09
C ALA A 174 -7.62 4.15 8.70
N ALA A 175 -7.09 5.04 7.88
CA ALA A 175 -6.57 4.69 6.58
C ALA A 175 -5.13 5.16 6.42
N ILE A 176 -4.34 4.38 5.68
CA ILE A 176 -3.11 4.83 5.07
C ILE A 176 -3.39 5.18 3.62
N GLY A 177 -3.17 6.44 3.26
CA GLY A 177 -3.16 6.89 1.88
C GLY A 177 -1.75 6.80 1.31
N ILE A 178 -1.60 6.16 0.16
CA ILE A 178 -0.31 6.03 -0.55
C ILE A 178 -0.48 6.59 -1.96
N THR A 179 0.48 7.41 -2.40
CA THR A 179 0.65 7.71 -3.84
C THR A 179 2.05 7.33 -4.28
N TYR A 180 2.17 6.86 -5.53
CA TYR A 180 3.43 6.49 -6.15
C TYR A 180 3.56 7.17 -7.51
N ARG A 181 4.69 7.85 -7.72
CA ARG A 181 5.13 8.39 -9.00
C ARG A 181 6.52 7.82 -9.31
N PRO A 182 6.72 7.15 -10.46
CA PRO A 182 8.04 6.66 -10.83
C PRO A 182 8.99 7.83 -11.11
N PRO A 183 10.31 7.60 -11.08
CA PRO A 183 11.25 8.55 -11.65
C PRO A 183 10.90 8.85 -13.11
N PRO A 184 11.14 10.08 -13.61
CA PRO A 184 10.92 10.38 -15.01
C PRO A 184 11.90 9.57 -15.89
N THR A 185 11.39 9.06 -17.01
CA THR A 185 12.15 8.24 -17.96
C THR A 185 13.09 9.07 -18.84
N TRP A 186 12.85 10.38 -18.97
CA TRP A 186 13.74 11.33 -19.63
C TRP A 186 14.21 12.42 -18.68
N PRO A 187 15.49 12.83 -18.75
CA PRO A 187 15.97 13.99 -18.00
C PRO A 187 15.17 15.22 -18.41
N ARG A 188 14.46 15.81 -17.46
CA ARG A 188 14.01 17.19 -17.60
C ARG A 188 15.27 18.03 -17.45
N PHE A 189 15.65 18.79 -18.46
CA PHE A 189 16.68 19.81 -18.34
C PHE A 189 16.00 21.14 -17.99
N PRO A 190 15.69 21.45 -16.71
CA PRO A 190 15.08 22.74 -16.36
C PRO A 190 16.03 23.93 -16.64
N HIS A 191 17.33 23.69 -16.79
CA HIS A 191 18.34 24.75 -16.90
C HIS A 191 18.83 25.07 -18.32
N LEU A 192 18.32 24.42 -19.38
CA LEU A 192 18.74 24.71 -20.76
C LEU A 192 17.75 25.58 -21.55
N MET A 193 16.62 25.99 -20.94
CA MET A 193 15.59 26.80 -21.63
C MET A 193 15.65 28.30 -21.30
N THR A 194 16.59 28.76 -20.47
CA THR A 194 16.93 30.18 -20.44
C THR A 194 17.98 30.42 -21.52
N PRO A 195 17.70 31.18 -22.60
CA PRO A 195 18.74 31.58 -23.54
C PRO A 195 19.87 32.26 -22.76
N PRO A 196 21.14 31.99 -23.08
CA PRO A 196 22.25 32.66 -22.43
C PRO A 196 22.04 34.16 -22.56
N ARG A 197 22.08 34.87 -21.43
CA ARG A 197 22.11 36.34 -21.44
C ARG A 197 23.26 36.77 -22.33
N THR A 198 22.93 37.50 -23.38
CA THR A 198 23.89 38.14 -24.28
C THR A 198 24.91 38.91 -23.42
N PRO A 199 26.22 38.66 -23.54
CA PRO A 199 27.21 39.41 -22.77
C PRO A 199 27.21 40.86 -23.27
N VAL A 200 26.71 41.77 -22.43
CA VAL A 200 26.94 43.21 -22.63
C VAL A 200 28.39 43.47 -22.26
N SER A 201 29.19 43.86 -23.26
CA SER A 201 30.57 44.29 -23.05
C SER A 201 30.63 45.74 -22.60
N LEU A 202 31.69 46.04 -21.84
CA LEU A 202 32.22 47.35 -21.42
C LEU A 202 31.54 47.96 -20.18
N ARG A 203 32.26 48.40 -19.14
CA ARG A 203 33.58 49.05 -19.11
C ARG A 203 34.25 48.88 -17.74
N THR A 204 35.54 48.61 -17.79
CA THR A 204 36.50 48.62 -16.69
C THR A 204 36.54 50.00 -16.02
N THR A 205 36.36 50.05 -14.70
CA THR A 205 37.01 51.06 -13.86
C THR A 205 37.63 50.32 -12.68
N ALA A 206 38.97 50.41 -12.61
CA ALA A 206 39.76 49.83 -11.55
C ALA A 206 39.57 50.64 -10.27
N SER A 207 39.40 49.96 -9.14
CA SER A 207 39.67 50.52 -7.81
C SER A 207 40.06 49.37 -6.90
N ALA A 208 41.37 49.21 -6.72
CA ALA A 208 41.96 48.30 -5.75
C ALA A 208 41.64 48.79 -4.33
N SER A 209 41.38 47.86 -3.40
CA SER A 209 41.76 48.00 -1.99
C SER A 209 41.60 46.68 -1.20
N SER A 210 42.76 46.09 -0.94
CA SER A 210 43.22 45.48 0.31
C SER A 210 42.44 44.33 0.98
N LEU A 211 43.12 43.18 0.90
CA LEU A 211 43.17 42.09 1.87
C LEU A 211 43.16 42.58 3.33
N ARG A 212 42.33 41.95 4.17
CA ARG A 212 42.61 41.81 5.60
C ARG A 212 42.32 40.39 6.07
N LEU A 213 43.41 39.78 6.54
CA LEU A 213 43.54 38.52 7.24
C LEU A 213 42.98 38.69 8.66
N GLY A 214 42.06 37.83 9.07
CA GLY A 214 41.49 37.80 10.41
C GLY A 214 41.41 36.36 10.91
N SER A 215 42.44 35.96 11.66
CA SER A 215 42.54 34.71 12.39
C SER A 215 41.51 34.66 13.52
N GLY A 216 40.84 33.52 13.67
CA GLY A 216 39.84 33.29 14.72
C GLY A 216 39.48 31.82 14.82
N SER A 217 40.34 31.05 15.48
CA SER A 217 40.15 29.64 15.78
C SER A 217 39.00 29.43 16.77
N HIS A 218 37.95 28.72 16.36
CA HIS A 218 37.05 28.01 17.28
C HIS A 218 36.73 26.63 16.70
N HIS A 219 37.43 25.62 17.23
CA HIS A 219 37.10 24.22 17.04
C HIS A 219 35.71 23.92 17.62
N HIS A 220 34.73 23.71 16.75
CA HIS A 220 33.50 23.03 17.12
C HIS A 220 33.45 21.68 16.38
N HIS A 221 33.56 20.60 17.15
CA HIS A 221 33.39 19.23 16.68
C HIS A 221 31.98 19.05 16.09
N GLN A 222 31.84 19.23 14.77
CA GLN A 222 30.68 18.78 14.03
C GLN A 222 30.77 17.27 13.86
N LYS A 223 30.09 16.57 14.76
CA LYS A 223 29.72 15.17 14.57
C LYS A 223 28.74 15.11 13.39
N THR A 224 29.21 14.67 12.24
CA THR A 224 28.42 14.46 11.03
C THR A 224 27.28 13.50 11.33
N LYS A 225 26.06 14.05 11.47
CA LYS A 225 24.83 13.26 11.53
C LYS A 225 24.46 12.91 10.09
N ASN A 226 24.62 11.64 9.70
CA ASN A 226 24.00 11.09 8.52
C ASN A 226 22.47 11.15 8.71
N SER A 227 21.84 12.26 8.36
CA SER A 227 20.39 12.30 8.16
C SER A 227 20.07 11.49 6.90
N SER A 228 19.25 10.44 7.04
CA SER A 228 18.84 9.58 5.93
C SER A 228 18.36 10.39 4.73
N ALA A 229 19.13 10.38 3.63
CA ALA A 229 18.92 11.18 2.42
C ALA A 229 17.62 10.86 1.65
N TYR A 230 16.85 9.88 2.14
CA TYR A 230 15.64 9.34 1.53
C TYR A 230 14.34 9.99 2.02
N LEU A 231 14.36 10.69 3.16
CA LEU A 231 13.18 11.33 3.74
C LEU A 231 13.27 12.85 3.59
N SER A 232 12.25 13.43 2.97
CA SER A 232 12.06 14.89 2.98
C SER A 232 10.98 15.23 4.00
N LEU A 233 11.37 15.89 5.10
CA LEU A 233 10.43 16.48 6.06
C LEU A 233 9.78 17.73 5.43
N PRO A 234 8.55 18.11 5.84
CA PRO A 234 7.78 19.13 5.15
C PRO A 234 8.48 20.50 5.18
N THR A 235 8.79 21.03 3.99
CA THR A 235 9.17 22.42 3.73
C THR A 235 8.04 23.16 2.98
N PRO A 236 7.90 24.48 3.16
CA PRO A 236 6.88 25.28 2.48
C PRO A 236 7.12 25.33 0.96
N PRO A 237 6.07 25.51 0.13
CA PRO A 237 6.21 25.49 -1.33
C PRO A 237 6.88 26.75 -1.87
N GLU A 238 7.73 26.58 -2.88
CA GLU A 238 8.10 27.65 -3.80
C GLU A 238 6.86 28.04 -4.63
N THR A 239 6.49 29.31 -4.58
CA THR A 239 5.38 29.92 -5.33
C THR A 239 5.63 29.86 -6.84
N PRO A 240 4.73 29.27 -7.66
CA PRO A 240 4.81 29.41 -9.10
C PRO A 240 4.27 30.78 -9.54
N PRO A 241 4.87 31.43 -10.56
CA PRO A 241 4.40 32.71 -11.06
C PRO A 241 3.06 32.55 -11.78
N SER A 242 2.13 33.46 -11.47
CA SER A 242 0.80 33.54 -12.06
C SER A 242 0.89 34.01 -13.52
N SER A 243 0.29 33.29 -14.48
CA SER A 243 -0.18 33.95 -15.70
C SER A 243 -1.32 33.20 -16.40
N ARG A 244 -2.42 33.95 -16.55
CA ARG A 244 -3.44 34.04 -17.62
C ARG A 244 -4.14 32.77 -18.13
N SER A 245 -5.44 32.77 -17.83
CA SER A 245 -6.53 32.08 -18.52
C SER A 245 -6.50 32.24 -20.04
N LEU A 246 -6.55 31.11 -20.76
CA LEU A 246 -7.22 31.00 -22.05
C LEU A 246 -8.01 29.69 -22.10
N ARG A 247 -9.31 29.81 -22.39
CA ARG A 247 -10.20 28.69 -22.74
C ARG A 247 -9.63 27.98 -23.97
N SER A 248 -9.53 26.65 -23.91
CA SER A 248 -9.58 25.83 -25.11
C SER A 248 -10.34 24.54 -24.82
N VAL A 249 -11.44 24.38 -25.56
CA VAL A 249 -12.28 23.20 -25.57
C VAL A 249 -11.75 22.30 -26.69
N ARG A 250 -11.60 21.00 -26.37
CA ARG A 250 -11.67 19.80 -27.24
C ARG A 250 -10.40 18.94 -27.37
N SER A 251 -10.74 17.65 -27.34
CA SER A 251 -10.11 16.48 -27.95
C SER A 251 -9.01 15.77 -27.16
N ALA A 252 -9.39 14.59 -26.64
CA ALA A 252 -8.57 13.61 -25.94
C ALA A 252 -7.57 12.86 -26.85
N ALA A 253 -7.00 13.54 -27.85
CA ALA A 253 -6.12 12.94 -28.85
C ALA A 253 -4.87 13.79 -29.11
N SER A 254 -4.11 14.09 -28.05
CA SER A 254 -2.65 14.35 -28.11
C SER A 254 -2.11 14.66 -26.70
N ILE A 255 -2.23 13.70 -25.78
CA ILE A 255 -1.52 13.82 -24.50
C ILE A 255 -0.04 13.55 -24.80
N THR A 256 0.81 14.57 -24.67
CA THR A 256 2.27 14.41 -24.76
C THR A 256 2.73 13.31 -23.78
N PRO A 257 3.79 12.54 -24.09
CA PRO A 257 4.33 11.53 -23.18
C PRO A 257 4.56 12.08 -21.76
N ASP A 258 5.00 13.34 -21.66
CA ASP A 258 5.25 14.07 -20.40
C ASP A 258 3.99 14.27 -19.52
N ALA A 259 2.79 14.30 -20.09
CA ALA A 259 1.54 14.40 -19.32
C ALA A 259 1.03 13.02 -18.84
N ARG A 260 1.47 11.91 -19.45
CA ARG A 260 1.14 10.55 -18.98
C ARG A 260 1.96 10.16 -17.75
N ASP A 261 3.18 10.65 -17.61
CA ASP A 261 4.10 10.39 -16.49
C ASP A 261 3.77 11.18 -15.21
N ARG A 262 2.85 12.14 -15.26
CA ARG A 262 2.50 12.97 -14.08
C ARG A 262 1.49 12.33 -13.13
N ARG A 263 0.67 11.38 -13.60
CA ARG A 263 -0.42 10.80 -12.79
C ARG A 263 0.10 9.70 -11.89
N ALA A 264 -0.02 9.88 -10.58
CA ALA A 264 0.39 8.87 -9.63
C ALA A 264 -0.57 7.66 -9.60
N VAL A 265 -0.06 6.49 -9.26
CA VAL A 265 -0.88 5.39 -8.74
C VAL A 265 -1.24 5.72 -7.30
N SER A 266 -2.45 5.37 -6.88
CA SER A 266 -2.97 5.65 -5.55
C SER A 266 -3.60 4.43 -4.90
N LEU A 267 -3.30 4.24 -3.63
CA LEU A 267 -3.86 3.18 -2.81
C LEU A 267 -4.36 3.75 -1.49
N ILE A 268 -5.54 3.28 -1.06
CA ILE A 268 -6.02 3.49 0.31
C ILE A 268 -6.09 2.13 0.98
N PHE A 269 -5.38 2.00 2.10
CA PHE A 269 -5.38 0.81 2.94
C PHE A 269 -6.11 1.11 4.26
N SER A 270 -7.18 0.38 4.54
CA SER A 270 -8.03 0.57 5.71
C SER A 270 -8.56 -0.79 6.18
N PRO A 271 -7.76 -1.57 6.93
CA PRO A 271 -8.06 -2.97 7.20
C PRO A 271 -9.36 -3.19 7.98
N HIS A 272 -9.71 -2.27 8.90
CA HIS A 272 -10.98 -2.30 9.67
C HIS A 272 -12.05 -1.36 9.09
N GLY A 273 -11.78 -0.79 7.92
CA GLY A 273 -12.63 0.15 7.23
C GLY A 273 -12.70 1.55 7.83
N ILE A 274 -13.01 2.51 6.96
CA ILE A 274 -13.13 3.94 7.27
C ILE A 274 -14.29 4.53 6.49
N SER A 275 -15.00 5.50 7.07
CA SER A 275 -16.02 6.25 6.33
C SER A 275 -15.40 7.20 5.31
N TYR A 276 -16.00 7.27 4.11
CA TYR A 276 -15.59 8.22 3.06
C TYR A 276 -15.56 9.67 3.55
N ARG A 277 -16.44 10.06 4.47
CA ARG A 277 -16.45 11.39 5.08
C ARG A 277 -15.11 11.79 5.71
N CYS A 278 -14.33 10.83 6.21
CA CYS A 278 -13.00 11.11 6.75
C CYS A 278 -11.93 11.23 5.67
N LEU A 279 -12.17 10.62 4.50
CA LEU A 279 -11.28 10.65 3.33
C LEU A 279 -11.57 11.80 2.37
N GLU A 280 -12.78 12.38 2.41
CA GLU A 280 -13.26 13.39 1.46
C GLU A 280 -12.27 14.55 1.27
N LYS A 281 -11.83 15.17 2.37
CA LYS A 281 -10.85 16.27 2.30
C LYS A 281 -9.50 15.82 1.75
N TYR A 282 -9.03 14.64 2.13
CA TYR A 282 -7.78 14.06 1.61
C TYR A 282 -7.87 13.81 0.10
N ALA A 283 -9.03 13.36 -0.38
CA ALA A 283 -9.30 13.15 -1.79
C ALA A 283 -9.30 14.46 -2.59
N HIS A 284 -10.03 15.48 -2.11
CA HIS A 284 -10.19 16.76 -2.81
C HIS A 284 -8.93 17.63 -2.81
N THR A 285 -8.02 17.42 -1.85
CA THR A 285 -6.79 18.20 -1.73
C THR A 285 -5.59 17.39 -2.20
N HIS A 286 -5.15 16.40 -1.42
CA HIS A 286 -3.92 15.65 -1.68
C HIS A 286 -4.01 14.75 -2.91
N LEU A 287 -4.99 13.83 -2.98
CA LEU A 287 -5.08 12.93 -4.13
C LEU A 287 -5.32 13.69 -5.45
N LYS A 288 -6.09 14.77 -5.41
CA LYS A 288 -6.28 15.66 -6.56
C LYS A 288 -4.98 16.37 -6.96
N ALA A 289 -4.23 16.92 -6.01
CA ALA A 289 -2.96 17.61 -6.27
C ALA A 289 -1.89 16.66 -6.83
N GLU A 290 -1.86 15.41 -6.36
CA GLU A 290 -0.95 14.37 -6.85
C GLU A 290 -1.40 13.73 -8.19
N ALA A 291 -2.51 14.22 -8.77
CA ALA A 291 -3.15 13.66 -9.97
C ALA A 291 -3.40 12.14 -9.84
N ALA A 292 -3.84 11.72 -8.66
CA ALA A 292 -3.93 10.34 -8.20
C ALA A 292 -5.39 9.85 -8.08
N LEU A 293 -6.33 10.53 -8.77
CA LEU A 293 -7.70 10.08 -8.95
C LEU A 293 -7.96 9.77 -10.44
N PRO A 294 -8.81 8.77 -10.77
CA PRO A 294 -9.53 7.86 -9.88
C PRO A 294 -8.60 6.96 -9.04
N LEU A 295 -9.08 6.50 -7.89
CA LEU A 295 -8.27 5.66 -6.99
C LEU A 295 -7.87 4.36 -7.69
N THR A 296 -6.59 3.97 -7.62
CA THR A 296 -6.14 2.72 -8.27
C THR A 296 -6.61 1.50 -7.47
N ALA A 297 -6.37 1.48 -6.15
CA ALA A 297 -6.77 0.37 -5.29
C ALA A 297 -7.36 0.85 -3.96
N LEU A 298 -8.50 0.27 -3.58
CA LEU A 298 -9.03 0.32 -2.23
C LEU A 298 -8.80 -1.04 -1.57
N LEU A 299 -8.02 -1.08 -0.50
CA LEU A 299 -7.85 -2.25 0.36
C LEU A 299 -8.67 -2.01 1.62
N HIS A 300 -9.84 -2.63 1.71
CA HIS A 300 -10.85 -2.36 2.74
C HIS A 300 -11.70 -3.60 2.99
N CYS A 301 -12.00 -3.89 4.27
CA CYS A 301 -12.79 -5.05 4.68
C CYS A 301 -14.19 -5.08 4.06
N PHE A 302 -14.67 -6.28 3.77
CA PHE A 302 -16.04 -6.57 3.33
C PHE A 302 -16.94 -6.90 4.52
N ASP A 303 -16.43 -7.62 5.52
CA ASP A 303 -17.21 -8.09 6.64
C ASP A 303 -17.45 -6.96 7.64
N THR A 304 -18.68 -6.89 8.15
CA THR A 304 -19.01 -5.99 9.26
C THR A 304 -18.87 -6.78 10.55
N VAL A 305 -18.06 -6.28 11.47
CA VAL A 305 -17.83 -6.91 12.78
C VAL A 305 -18.11 -5.87 13.85
N SER A 306 -18.92 -6.24 14.85
CA SER A 306 -19.27 -5.33 15.94
C SER A 306 -19.50 -6.05 17.26
N ASN A 307 -19.22 -5.34 18.34
CA ASN A 307 -19.61 -5.67 19.70
C ASN A 307 -20.70 -4.70 20.18
N PRO A 308 -21.40 -5.02 21.29
CA PRO A 308 -22.21 -4.03 22.00
C PRO A 308 -21.41 -2.75 22.28
N TRP A 309 -22.07 -1.59 22.30
CA TRP A 309 -21.39 -0.30 22.37
C TRP A 309 -20.52 -0.14 23.64
N TRP A 310 -20.90 -0.75 24.76
CA TRP A 310 -20.10 -0.80 26.00
C TRP A 310 -18.91 -1.78 25.97
N LEU A 311 -18.94 -2.77 25.07
CA LEU A 311 -17.77 -3.61 24.71
C LEU A 311 -17.02 -3.03 23.50
N GLY A 312 -17.38 -1.78 23.18
CA GLY A 312 -16.75 -0.86 22.26
C GLY A 312 -17.08 -1.08 20.80
N GLY A 313 -18.32 -1.47 20.51
CA GLY A 313 -19.02 -1.04 19.31
C GLY A 313 -18.47 -1.61 18.00
N ASN A 314 -18.44 -0.76 16.97
CA ASN A 314 -17.97 -1.12 15.64
C ASN A 314 -16.49 -1.54 15.67
N ILE A 315 -16.18 -2.69 15.09
CA ILE A 315 -14.82 -3.22 14.96
C ILE A 315 -14.38 -3.14 13.51
N SER A 316 -15.23 -3.57 12.57
CA SER A 316 -14.98 -3.48 11.13
C SER A 316 -16.19 -2.85 10.44
N ALA A 317 -15.98 -1.75 9.72
CA ALA A 317 -17.07 -1.02 9.05
C ALA A 317 -17.69 -1.83 7.89
N GLY A 318 -16.89 -2.69 7.25
CA GLY A 318 -17.33 -3.63 6.22
C GLY A 318 -17.81 -2.99 4.92
N MET A 319 -18.52 -3.80 4.15
CA MET A 319 -18.96 -3.53 2.78
C MET A 319 -19.70 -2.20 2.61
N PRO A 320 -20.64 -1.77 3.48
CA PRO A 320 -21.35 -0.51 3.27
C PRO A 320 -20.43 0.72 3.18
N ALA A 321 -19.44 0.83 4.08
CA ALA A 321 -18.48 1.93 4.08
C ALA A 321 -17.48 1.80 2.93
N GLY A 322 -17.06 0.56 2.60
CA GLY A 322 -16.15 0.29 1.50
C GLY A 322 -16.78 0.62 0.14
N GLN A 323 -18.07 0.30 -0.05
CA GLN A 323 -18.81 0.59 -1.28
C GLN A 323 -18.98 2.10 -1.48
N GLU A 324 -19.38 2.83 -0.43
CA GLU A 324 -19.47 4.30 -0.48
C GLU A 324 -18.11 4.90 -0.87
N THR A 325 -17.04 4.45 -0.23
CA THR A 325 -15.67 4.92 -0.47
C THR A 325 -15.20 4.59 -1.89
N ALA A 326 -15.42 3.36 -2.36
CA ALA A 326 -15.06 2.92 -3.71
C ALA A 326 -15.77 3.74 -4.78
N ALA A 327 -17.08 3.95 -4.62
CA ALA A 327 -17.88 4.74 -5.54
C ALA A 327 -17.44 6.22 -5.56
N ALA A 328 -17.27 6.83 -4.38
CA ALA A 328 -16.91 8.24 -4.26
C ALA A 328 -15.51 8.55 -4.80
N LEU A 329 -14.55 7.63 -4.67
CA LEU A 329 -13.19 7.77 -5.16
C LEU A 329 -12.99 7.25 -6.59
N GLY A 330 -14.02 6.65 -7.19
CA GLY A 330 -13.95 5.99 -8.49
C GLY A 330 -12.95 4.84 -8.52
N ALA A 331 -12.84 4.08 -7.43
CA ALA A 331 -11.84 3.03 -7.24
C ALA A 331 -11.85 2.04 -8.42
N ARG A 332 -10.66 1.73 -8.95
CA ARG A 332 -10.50 0.75 -10.03
C ARG A 332 -10.59 -0.67 -9.51
N ALA A 333 -9.87 -0.97 -8.43
CA ALA A 333 -9.97 -2.24 -7.72
C ALA A 333 -10.38 -2.02 -6.26
N TRP A 334 -11.18 -2.94 -5.73
CA TRP A 334 -11.47 -3.06 -4.30
C TRP A 334 -11.09 -4.47 -3.83
N VAL A 335 -9.99 -4.56 -3.09
CA VAL A 335 -9.44 -5.80 -2.53
C VAL A 335 -9.89 -5.93 -1.08
N SER A 336 -10.45 -7.08 -0.73
CA SER A 336 -10.81 -7.46 0.64
C SER A 336 -9.59 -7.46 1.57
N THR A 337 -9.79 -7.07 2.83
CA THR A 337 -8.75 -7.09 3.87
C THR A 337 -9.35 -7.52 5.19
N HIS A 338 -8.64 -8.30 6.00
CA HIS A 338 -9.09 -8.68 7.35
C HIS A 338 -10.45 -9.44 7.36
N ASP A 339 -10.82 -10.06 6.24
CA ASP A 339 -12.08 -10.83 6.10
C ASP A 339 -11.88 -12.36 6.27
N GLY A 340 -10.64 -12.80 6.52
CA GLY A 340 -10.32 -14.21 6.74
C GLY A 340 -10.97 -14.77 8.01
N ASP A 341 -11.31 -16.07 7.97
CA ASP A 341 -11.82 -16.78 9.14
C ASP A 341 -10.77 -16.81 10.27
N LYS A 342 -11.13 -16.31 11.45
CA LYS A 342 -10.31 -16.42 12.67
C LYS A 342 -10.94 -17.41 13.64
N ASP A 343 -10.15 -18.31 14.24
CA ASP A 343 -10.59 -19.06 15.43
C ASP A 343 -10.46 -18.12 16.62
N VAL A 344 -11.61 -17.60 17.10
CA VAL A 344 -11.66 -16.62 18.19
C VAL A 344 -12.23 -17.32 19.42
N ARG A 345 -11.42 -17.47 20.47
CA ARG A 345 -11.79 -18.15 21.71
C ARG A 345 -11.87 -17.17 22.87
N GLY A 346 -12.95 -17.19 23.66
CA GLY A 346 -13.08 -16.36 24.87
C GLY A 346 -14.54 -16.16 25.27
N LEU A 347 -14.79 -15.72 26.50
CA LEU A 347 -16.17 -15.46 26.98
C LEU A 347 -16.86 -14.33 26.20
N VAL A 348 -16.09 -13.37 25.68
CA VAL A 348 -16.61 -12.18 24.97
C VAL A 348 -16.94 -12.45 23.50
N THR A 349 -16.42 -13.55 22.91
CA THR A 349 -16.69 -13.89 21.51
C THR A 349 -18.14 -14.28 21.27
N LYS A 350 -18.87 -14.71 22.32
CA LYS A 350 -20.30 -15.03 22.25
C LYS A 350 -21.19 -13.82 21.93
N MET A 351 -20.70 -12.59 22.14
CA MET A 351 -21.47 -11.36 21.87
C MET A 351 -21.06 -10.66 20.57
N LEU A 352 -20.10 -11.23 19.84
CA LEU A 352 -19.63 -10.71 18.57
C LEU A 352 -20.70 -10.89 17.49
N ARG A 353 -21.08 -9.80 16.81
CA ARG A 353 -21.96 -9.85 15.65
C ARG A 353 -21.11 -9.66 14.40
N THR A 354 -21.05 -10.71 13.58
CA THR A 354 -20.36 -10.70 12.29
C THR A 354 -21.37 -10.86 11.16
N LYS A 355 -21.34 -9.95 10.19
CA LYS A 355 -22.07 -10.08 8.94
C LYS A 355 -21.07 -10.27 7.81
N LYS A 356 -21.10 -11.47 7.23
CA LYS A 356 -20.22 -11.84 6.12
C LYS A 356 -20.75 -11.41 4.78
N TYR A 357 -19.86 -11.00 3.88
CA TYR A 357 -20.20 -10.63 2.52
C TYR A 357 -19.37 -11.41 1.51
N THR A 358 -20.06 -12.12 0.61
CA THR A 358 -19.39 -12.81 -0.51
C THR A 358 -18.99 -11.83 -1.60
N GLN A 359 -17.95 -12.15 -2.38
CA GLN A 359 -17.55 -11.35 -3.54
C GLN A 359 -18.73 -10.99 -4.45
N LYS A 360 -19.58 -11.97 -4.78
CA LYS A 360 -20.79 -11.77 -5.62
C LYS A 360 -21.75 -10.73 -5.03
N GLN A 361 -21.96 -10.76 -3.71
CA GLN A 361 -22.80 -9.76 -3.03
C GLN A 361 -22.15 -8.37 -3.12
N VAL A 362 -20.85 -8.25 -2.86
CA VAL A 362 -20.12 -6.98 -2.94
C VAL A 362 -20.16 -6.41 -4.36
N THR A 363 -19.91 -7.24 -5.38
CA THR A 363 -19.99 -6.85 -6.80
C THR A 363 -21.39 -6.38 -7.20
N HIS A 364 -22.45 -7.10 -6.81
CA HIS A 364 -23.82 -6.71 -7.13
C HIS A 364 -24.22 -5.38 -6.49
N HIS A 365 -23.76 -5.11 -5.27
CA HIS A 365 -24.02 -3.83 -4.61
C HIS A 365 -23.22 -2.70 -5.28
N SER A 366 -21.95 -2.94 -5.60
CA SER A 366 -21.11 -1.96 -6.31
C SER A 366 -21.64 -1.61 -7.71
N SER A 367 -22.27 -2.54 -8.42
CA SER A 367 -22.85 -2.27 -9.74
C SER A 367 -24.21 -1.57 -9.67
N SER A 368 -25.01 -1.84 -8.63
CA SER A 368 -26.32 -1.21 -8.44
C SER A 368 -26.25 0.25 -7.99
N SER A 369 -25.26 0.64 -7.17
CA SER A 369 -25.04 2.06 -6.79
C SER A 369 -24.70 2.96 -7.97
N SER A 370 -24.15 2.41 -9.06
CA SER A 370 -23.86 3.16 -10.29
C SER A 370 -25.13 3.55 -11.06
N SER A 371 -26.29 2.97 -10.73
CA SER A 371 -27.57 3.20 -11.41
C SER A 371 -28.60 3.97 -10.58
N SER A 372 -28.34 4.24 -9.29
CA SER A 372 -29.27 4.88 -8.36
C SER A 372 -28.93 6.34 -8.05
N GLY A 373 -28.63 7.13 -9.09
CA GLY A 373 -28.66 8.60 -8.98
C GLY A 373 -30.09 9.11 -8.71
N GLU A 374 -30.24 9.94 -7.69
CA GLU A 374 -31.47 10.51 -7.14
C GLU A 374 -32.58 10.85 -8.16
N ARG A 375 -33.70 10.13 -8.11
CA ARG A 375 -34.99 10.66 -8.59
C ARG A 375 -35.57 11.56 -7.51
N LYS A 376 -35.18 12.83 -7.51
CA LYS A 376 -35.93 13.87 -6.80
C LYS A 376 -37.34 13.92 -7.39
N ARG A 377 -38.32 13.75 -6.51
CA ARG A 377 -39.75 13.79 -6.79
C ARG A 377 -40.14 15.25 -7.02
N GLY A 378 -40.18 15.68 -8.28
CA GLY A 378 -40.54 17.03 -8.68
C GLY A 378 -40.97 17.04 -10.14
N ASP A 379 -42.24 17.34 -10.33
CA ASP A 379 -43.00 17.57 -11.57
C ASP A 379 -43.06 16.52 -12.68
N ARG A 380 -44.31 16.08 -12.92
CA ARG A 380 -44.75 15.49 -14.18
C ARG A 380 -44.85 16.64 -15.18
N LEU A 381 -44.08 16.58 -16.25
CA LEU A 381 -44.45 16.73 -17.65
C LEU A 381 -43.16 16.80 -18.49
N ASP A 382 -43.27 16.54 -19.79
CA ASP A 382 -42.20 16.44 -20.79
C ASP A 382 -41.39 15.14 -20.83
N ARG A 383 -42.05 14.14 -21.43
CA ARG A 383 -41.45 12.90 -21.90
C ARG A 383 -40.99 13.11 -23.35
N GLU A 384 -39.79 13.65 -23.54
CA GLU A 384 -39.14 13.66 -24.87
C GLU A 384 -38.01 12.63 -24.96
N ARG A 385 -37.93 12.01 -26.14
CA ARG A 385 -37.10 10.87 -26.51
C ARG A 385 -35.61 11.16 -26.37
N ALA A 386 -34.99 10.71 -25.29
CA ALA A 386 -33.56 10.40 -25.30
C ALA A 386 -33.35 9.14 -26.15
N SER A 387 -32.55 9.24 -27.21
CA SER A 387 -32.22 8.13 -28.10
C SER A 387 -31.42 7.04 -27.34
N ASP A 388 -31.58 5.78 -27.75
CA ASP A 388 -30.83 4.65 -27.17
C ASP A 388 -29.30 4.77 -27.33
N GLN A 389 -28.85 5.70 -28.17
CA GLN A 389 -27.44 6.05 -28.35
C GLN A 389 -26.89 6.82 -27.14
N ASP A 390 -27.64 7.81 -26.61
CA ASP A 390 -27.22 8.65 -25.48
C ASP A 390 -27.11 7.86 -24.16
N LYS A 391 -27.92 6.80 -24.02
CA LYS A 391 -27.81 5.86 -22.89
C LYS A 391 -26.60 4.93 -23.03
N ARG A 392 -26.24 4.52 -24.26
CA ARG A 392 -25.05 3.69 -24.52
C ARG A 392 -23.76 4.48 -24.31
N ASP A 393 -23.73 5.77 -24.64
CA ASP A 393 -22.53 6.59 -24.49
C ASP A 393 -22.26 6.98 -23.04
N LYS A 394 -23.29 7.16 -22.19
CA LYS A 394 -23.12 7.29 -20.72
C LYS A 394 -22.72 5.99 -20.03
N ALA A 395 -23.19 4.84 -20.51
CA ALA A 395 -22.81 3.53 -19.97
C ALA A 395 -21.35 3.13 -20.31
N LYS A 396 -20.76 3.73 -21.35
CA LYS A 396 -19.41 3.42 -21.84
C LYS A 396 -18.28 4.13 -21.07
N GLY A 397 -18.61 5.07 -20.17
CA GLY A 397 -17.64 5.95 -19.50
C GLY A 397 -17.29 5.61 -18.04
N SER A 398 -18.06 4.75 -17.36
CA SER A 398 -17.81 4.35 -15.97
C SER A 398 -17.35 2.90 -15.93
N LYS A 399 -16.03 2.66 -16.01
CA LYS A 399 -15.50 1.32 -15.66
C LYS A 399 -15.92 1.00 -14.23
N SER A 400 -16.68 -0.08 -14.05
CA SER A 400 -17.08 -0.59 -12.73
C SER A 400 -15.85 -0.94 -11.89
N THR A 401 -15.93 -0.77 -10.56
CA THR A 401 -14.88 -1.22 -9.64
C THR A 401 -14.76 -2.75 -9.68
N ASP A 402 -13.56 -3.25 -9.91
CA ASP A 402 -13.26 -4.68 -9.84
C ASP A 402 -13.15 -5.11 -8.37
N VAL A 403 -14.06 -5.97 -7.91
CA VAL A 403 -14.07 -6.48 -6.53
C VAL A 403 -13.29 -7.78 -6.45
N LEU A 404 -12.27 -7.83 -5.60
CA LEU A 404 -11.30 -8.92 -5.52
C LEU A 404 -11.21 -9.47 -4.09
N VAL A 405 -11.17 -10.80 -3.99
CA VAL A 405 -10.83 -11.53 -2.76
C VAL A 405 -9.59 -12.34 -3.09
N LEU A 406 -8.46 -12.03 -2.46
CA LEU A 406 -7.22 -12.76 -2.66
C LEU A 406 -7.07 -13.83 -1.57
N GLY A 407 -6.71 -15.04 -1.98
CA GLY A 407 -6.24 -16.08 -1.09
C GLY A 407 -4.84 -15.79 -0.56
N VAL A 408 -4.43 -16.52 0.48
CA VAL A 408 -3.07 -16.42 1.02
C VAL A 408 -2.04 -16.82 -0.05
N GLY A 409 -1.14 -15.91 -0.38
CA GLY A 409 -0.11 -16.09 -1.41
C GLY A 409 -0.54 -15.62 -2.81
N GLU A 410 -1.83 -15.35 -3.03
CA GLU A 410 -2.32 -14.80 -4.29
C GLU A 410 -1.91 -13.33 -4.45
N GLU A 411 -1.78 -12.93 -5.70
CA GLU A 411 -1.43 -11.57 -6.07
C GLU A 411 -2.21 -11.09 -7.28
N VAL A 412 -2.40 -9.78 -7.36
CA VAL A 412 -3.06 -9.12 -8.49
C VAL A 412 -2.25 -7.92 -8.92
N ALA A 413 -1.99 -7.82 -10.23
CA ALA A 413 -1.37 -6.65 -10.84
C ALA A 413 -2.44 -5.73 -11.39
N MET A 414 -2.22 -4.42 -11.28
CA MET A 414 -3.13 -3.40 -11.79
C MET A 414 -2.37 -2.15 -12.19
N THR A 415 -2.99 -1.36 -13.06
CA THR A 415 -2.54 -0.01 -13.37
C THR A 415 -3.67 0.97 -13.05
N ARG A 416 -3.43 2.28 -13.24
CA ARG A 416 -4.49 3.29 -13.13
C ARG A 416 -5.68 3.05 -14.07
N GLU A 417 -5.48 2.24 -15.11
CA GLU A 417 -6.51 1.89 -16.09
C GLU A 417 -7.43 0.74 -15.62
N GLY A 418 -7.03 -0.04 -14.61
CA GLY A 418 -7.78 -1.19 -14.11
C GLY A 418 -6.88 -2.37 -13.71
N VAL A 419 -7.52 -3.47 -13.31
CA VAL A 419 -6.85 -4.75 -13.03
C VAL A 419 -6.28 -5.33 -14.32
N TRP A 420 -5.04 -5.82 -14.25
CA TRP A 420 -4.41 -6.54 -15.35
C TRP A 420 -4.69 -8.03 -15.19
N ASN A 421 -5.58 -8.58 -16.01
CA ASN A 421 -5.83 -10.01 -16.02
C ASN A 421 -4.62 -10.71 -16.64
N VAL A 422 -3.84 -11.42 -15.83
CA VAL A 422 -2.94 -12.45 -16.34
C VAL A 422 -3.83 -13.65 -16.64
N GLU A 423 -3.99 -14.00 -17.92
CA GLU A 423 -4.62 -15.26 -18.31
C GLU A 423 -3.91 -16.41 -17.55
N PRO A 424 -4.63 -17.27 -16.82
CA PRO A 424 -4.03 -18.43 -16.17
C PRO A 424 -3.63 -19.45 -17.24
N GLY A 425 -2.48 -19.24 -17.87
CA GLY A 425 -2.05 -20.05 -19.02
C GLY A 425 -0.74 -19.65 -19.70
N ALA A 426 -0.12 -18.51 -19.36
CA ALA A 426 1.23 -18.20 -19.84
C ALA A 426 2.26 -19.00 -19.02
N GLY A 427 2.49 -20.24 -19.45
CA GLY A 427 3.38 -21.20 -18.83
C GLY A 427 4.77 -20.62 -18.57
N VAL A 428 5.26 -20.89 -17.36
CA VAL A 428 6.67 -21.00 -17.05
C VAL A 428 7.30 -21.85 -18.15
N LEU A 429 8.18 -21.25 -18.96
CA LEU A 429 9.11 -21.95 -19.83
C LEU A 429 9.94 -22.86 -18.94
N SER A 430 9.47 -24.09 -18.82
CA SER A 430 10.16 -25.18 -18.16
C SER A 430 11.38 -25.49 -19.02
N SER A 431 12.54 -25.49 -18.39
CA SER A 431 13.82 -25.93 -18.96
C SER A 431 13.66 -27.24 -19.76
N PRO A 432 14.36 -27.41 -20.90
CA PRO A 432 14.22 -28.58 -21.74
C PRO A 432 14.64 -29.86 -21.00
N PRO A 433 13.95 -30.98 -21.21
CA PRO A 433 14.28 -32.24 -20.54
C PRO A 433 15.63 -32.79 -21.01
N PRO A 434 16.41 -33.45 -20.14
CA PRO A 434 17.66 -34.08 -20.55
C PRO A 434 17.38 -35.24 -21.50
N SER A 435 18.15 -35.26 -22.60
CA SER A 435 18.17 -36.29 -23.62
C SER A 435 18.46 -37.67 -23.05
N SER A 436 17.58 -38.62 -23.38
CA SER A 436 17.75 -40.05 -23.13
C SER A 436 18.94 -40.63 -23.90
N SER A 437 19.92 -41.18 -23.18
CA SER A 437 20.80 -42.21 -23.71
C SER A 437 20.46 -43.56 -23.07
N SER A 438 20.43 -44.56 -23.93
CA SER A 438 20.06 -45.95 -23.71
C SER A 438 21.12 -46.73 -22.94
N SER A 439 20.71 -47.69 -22.11
CA SER A 439 21.05 -49.13 -22.25
C SER A 439 20.70 -49.99 -21.02
N LEU A 440 19.86 -51.00 -21.27
CA LEU A 440 19.97 -52.41 -20.85
C LEU A 440 20.33 -52.75 -19.39
N SER A 441 19.40 -53.40 -18.65
CA SER A 441 19.29 -54.87 -18.62
C SER A 441 18.32 -55.43 -17.57
N LYS A 442 17.45 -56.34 -18.03
CA LYS A 442 16.96 -57.62 -17.46
C LYS A 442 16.61 -57.70 -15.96
N SER A 443 15.32 -57.79 -15.62
CA SER A 443 14.51 -59.03 -15.44
C SER A 443 14.77 -59.79 -14.14
N LEU A 444 13.75 -59.91 -13.29
CA LEU A 444 13.37 -61.16 -12.63
C LEU A 444 11.95 -61.07 -12.05
N LEU A 445 11.24 -62.18 -12.20
CA LEU A 445 9.83 -62.42 -11.91
C LEU A 445 9.48 -62.37 -10.41
N GLY A 446 8.18 -62.18 -10.12
CA GLY A 446 7.60 -62.59 -8.83
C GLY A 446 6.14 -62.19 -8.65
N ASN A 447 5.22 -62.98 -9.21
CA ASN A 447 3.78 -62.91 -8.99
C ASN A 447 3.44 -63.29 -7.53
N GLY A 448 2.53 -62.57 -6.86
CA GLY A 448 2.03 -62.95 -5.53
C GLY A 448 0.84 -62.11 -5.07
N LYS A 449 -0.37 -62.66 -5.26
CA LYS A 449 -1.64 -62.08 -4.81
C LYS A 449 -1.75 -62.06 -3.28
N GLY A 450 -2.21 -60.91 -2.76
CA GLY A 450 -3.25 -60.75 -1.75
C GLY A 450 -3.09 -61.38 -0.36
N LEU A 451 -3.15 -60.54 0.69
CA LEU A 451 -3.78 -60.88 1.96
C LEU A 451 -4.14 -59.59 2.75
N LYS A 452 -5.41 -59.51 3.16
CA LYS A 452 -5.94 -58.55 4.13
C LYS A 452 -5.35 -58.87 5.51
N GLY A 453 -4.86 -57.86 6.22
CA GLY A 453 -4.39 -58.00 7.61
C GLY A 453 -4.67 -56.74 8.42
N ARG A 454 -5.65 -56.84 9.32
CA ARG A 454 -6.06 -55.84 10.30
C ARG A 454 -5.16 -56.03 11.54
N ALA A 455 -4.41 -55.03 11.98
CA ALA A 455 -3.68 -55.09 13.24
C ALA A 455 -3.79 -53.77 14.02
N ARG A 456 -4.36 -53.87 15.22
CA ARG A 456 -4.38 -52.87 16.28
C ARG A 456 -3.02 -52.85 16.95
N GLY A 457 -2.44 -51.66 17.18
CA GLY A 457 -1.29 -51.46 18.07
C GLY A 457 -1.60 -50.31 19.04
N ARG A 458 -1.70 -50.63 20.32
CA ARG A 458 -1.92 -49.70 21.44
C ARG A 458 -0.58 -49.13 21.92
N GLY A 459 -0.64 -47.92 22.48
CA GLY A 459 0.03 -47.61 23.75
C GLY A 459 1.46 -47.09 23.66
N LEU A 460 1.60 -45.77 23.58
CA LEU A 460 2.77 -45.05 24.10
C LEU A 460 2.26 -44.10 25.20
N PRO A 461 2.80 -44.14 26.43
CA PRO A 461 2.42 -43.20 27.48
C PRO A 461 3.02 -41.80 27.21
N PRO A 462 2.36 -40.72 27.67
CA PRO A 462 2.82 -39.37 27.44
C PRO A 462 4.05 -39.02 28.30
N VAL A 463 4.98 -38.31 27.68
CA VAL A 463 6.18 -37.74 28.31
C VAL A 463 5.78 -36.58 29.22
N ASP A 464 6.03 -36.73 30.51
CA ASP A 464 5.87 -35.69 31.54
C ASP A 464 6.96 -34.63 31.38
N THR A 465 6.57 -33.38 31.11
CA THR A 465 7.47 -32.22 31.01
C THR A 465 7.16 -31.22 32.12
N THR A 466 7.35 -31.65 33.37
CA THR A 466 7.33 -30.77 34.54
C THR A 466 8.76 -30.39 34.96
N ALA A 467 9.44 -29.59 34.15
CA ALA A 467 10.68 -28.92 34.56
C ALA A 467 10.34 -27.56 35.20
N LYS A 468 10.39 -27.55 36.53
CA LYS A 468 10.34 -26.36 37.41
C LYS A 468 11.50 -25.42 37.10
N TYR A 469 11.22 -24.18 36.72
CA TYR A 469 12.17 -23.07 36.88
C TYR A 469 11.87 -22.34 38.19
N GLY A 470 12.81 -22.44 39.14
CA GLY A 470 12.93 -21.53 40.27
C GLY A 470 13.71 -20.26 39.88
N PRO A 471 13.66 -19.19 40.69
CA PRO A 471 14.03 -17.85 40.25
C PRO A 471 15.54 -17.58 40.43
N ARG A 472 16.15 -16.96 39.43
CA ARG A 472 17.20 -15.93 39.57
C ARG A 472 17.15 -14.97 38.40
#